data_AF-A0A363N4L5-F1
#
_entry.id   AF-A0A363N4L5-F1
#
_cell.length_a   1.000
_cell.length_b   1.000
_cell.length_c   1.000
_cell.angle_alpha   90.00
_cell.angle_beta   90.00
_cell.angle_gamma   90.00
#
_symmetry.space_group_name_H-M   'P 1'
#
loop_
_entity.id
_entity.type
_entity.pdbx_description
1 polymer ?
#
loop_
_entity_poly.entity_id
_entity_poly.type
_entity_poly.pdbx_seq_one_letter_code
_entity_poly.pdbx_strand_id
1 'polypeptide(L)' 'SDVYNFPPEIKADKENFPLSLIGYDNEQKMIFTKLVGDNDVDQLISEIFENENNVEYLHARNSEACCFICKIERI' A
#
# COMPACT_ATOMS: atom_id res chain seq x y z
N SER A 1 -13.23 8.53 -12.41
CA SER A 1 -12.50 7.47 -11.70
C SER A 1 -11.53 8.14 -10.77
N ASP A 2 -11.71 7.93 -9.48
CA ASP A 2 -10.85 8.54 -8.46
C ASP A 2 -9.62 7.63 -8.30
N VAL A 3 -8.58 7.90 -9.10
CA VAL A 3 -7.36 7.09 -9.16
C VAL A 3 -6.35 7.51 -8.08
N TYR A 4 -6.67 8.56 -7.33
CA TYR A 4 -5.82 9.17 -6.30
C TYR A 4 -6.20 8.75 -4.88
N ASN A 5 -7.40 8.19 -4.69
CA ASN A 5 -7.88 7.77 -3.39
C ASN A 5 -7.89 6.25 -3.30
N PHE A 6 -7.40 5.73 -2.18
CA PHE A 6 -7.53 4.31 -1.87
C PHE A 6 -9.02 3.92 -1.81
N PRO A 7 -9.42 2.73 -2.31
CA PRO A 7 -10.81 2.32 -2.32
C PRO A 7 -11.46 2.47 -0.93
N PRO A 8 -12.45 3.36 -0.76
CA PRO A 8 -12.98 3.69 0.56
C PRO A 8 -13.67 2.50 1.21
N GLU A 9 -14.21 1.58 0.39
CA GLU A 9 -14.83 0.34 0.84
C GLU A 9 -13.81 -0.55 1.57
N ILE A 10 -12.58 -0.66 1.05
CA ILE A 10 -11.51 -1.45 1.67
C ILE A 10 -10.87 -0.67 2.83
N LYS A 11 -10.78 0.66 2.73
CA LYS A 11 -10.30 1.53 3.81
C LYS A 11 -11.22 1.52 5.04
N ALA A 12 -12.53 1.40 4.81
CA ALA A 12 -13.53 1.33 5.87
C ALA A 12 -13.60 -0.07 6.51
N ASP A 13 -13.33 -1.12 5.75
CA ASP A 13 -13.46 -2.51 6.20
C ASP A 13 -12.10 -3.12 6.61
N LYS A 14 -11.47 -2.52 7.62
CA LYS A 14 -10.15 -2.95 8.12
C LYS A 14 -10.17 -4.29 8.87
N GLU A 15 -11.32 -4.68 9.40
CA GLU A 15 -11.49 -5.94 10.14
C GLU A 15 -11.54 -7.16 9.21
N ASN A 16 -12.18 -7.06 8.03
CA ASN A 16 -12.25 -8.19 7.08
C ASN A 16 -11.21 -8.09 5.95
N PHE A 17 -10.54 -6.94 5.81
CA PHE A 17 -9.52 -6.72 4.78
C PHE A 17 -8.23 -6.20 5.42
N PRO A 18 -7.43 -7.07 6.06
CA PRO A 18 -6.10 -6.68 6.48
C PRO A 18 -5.28 -6.31 5.25
N LEU A 19 -4.76 -5.08 5.24
CA LEU A 19 -3.99 -4.54 4.12
C LEU A 19 -2.49 -4.65 4.40
N SER A 20 -1.73 -5.04 3.38
CA SER A 20 -0.27 -4.96 3.35
C SER A 20 0.18 -4.07 2.21
N LEU A 21 1.09 -3.14 2.52
CA LEU A 21 1.80 -2.33 1.55
C LEU A 21 3.17 -2.94 1.31
N ILE A 22 3.48 -3.22 0.05
CA ILE A 22 4.74 -3.82 -0.37
C ILE A 22 5.46 -2.83 -1.28
N GLY A 23 6.63 -2.37 -0.87
CA GLY A 23 7.46 -1.46 -1.64
C GLY A 23 8.42 -2.20 -2.56
N TYR A 24 8.47 -1.73 -3.80
CA TYR A 24 9.35 -2.23 -4.84
C TYR A 24 10.30 -1.12 -5.29
N ASP A 25 11.51 -1.52 -5.65
CA ASP A 25 12.50 -0.63 -6.24
C ASP A 25 12.40 -0.63 -7.79
N ASN A 26 13.29 0.13 -8.44
CA ASN A 26 13.43 0.23 -9.89
C ASN A 26 13.67 -1.14 -10.57
N GLU A 27 14.30 -2.08 -9.88
CA GLU A 27 14.55 -3.44 -10.38
C GLU A 27 13.36 -4.40 -10.15
N GLN A 28 12.21 -3.90 -9.70
CA GLN A 28 11.03 -4.69 -9.30
C GLN A 28 11.32 -5.68 -8.17
N LYS A 29 12.35 -5.44 -7.34
CA LYS A 29 12.63 -6.25 -6.15
C LYS A 29 11.80 -5.72 -4.99
N MET A 30 11.24 -6.66 -4.23
CA MET A 30 10.56 -6.36 -2.99
C MET A 30 11.61 -5.91 -1.96
N ILE A 31 11.68 -4.61 -1.70
CA ILE A 31 12.62 -4.03 -0.73
C ILE A 31 11.95 -3.64 0.58
N PHE A 32 10.61 -3.53 0.58
CA PHE A 32 9.86 -3.09 1.74
C PHE A 32 8.53 -3.84 1.88
N THR A 33 8.10 -4.09 3.11
CA THR A 33 6.77 -4.64 3.40
C THR A 33 6.28 -4.11 4.74
N LYS A 34 5.03 -3.66 4.79
CA LYS A 34 4.41 -3.16 6.01
C LYS A 34 2.93 -3.52 6.04
N LEU A 35 2.47 -4.04 7.16
CA LEU A 35 1.06 -4.24 7.43
C LEU A 35 0.43 -2.89 7.80
N VAL A 36 -0.70 -2.55 7.18
CA VAL A 36 -1.48 -1.34 7.50
C VAL A 36 -2.17 -1.52 8.85
N GLY A 37 -2.87 -2.64 9.05
CA GLY A 37 -3.69 -2.87 10.24
C GLY A 37 -4.71 -1.75 10.45
N ASP A 38 -4.80 -1.22 11.65
CA ASP A 38 -5.68 -0.11 12.01
C ASP A 38 -5.22 1.28 11.55
N ASN A 39 -3.99 1.40 11.04
CA ASN A 39 -3.44 2.69 10.64
C ASN A 39 -4.14 3.25 9.39
N ASP A 40 -3.96 4.55 9.13
CA ASP A 40 -4.45 5.15 7.90
C ASP A 40 -3.51 4.81 6.73
N VAL A 41 -4.06 4.20 5.67
CA VAL A 41 -3.29 3.74 4.51
C VAL A 41 -2.63 4.91 3.79
N ASP A 42 -3.30 6.05 3.66
CA ASP A 42 -2.76 7.24 2.99
C ASP A 42 -1.57 7.81 3.78
N GLN A 43 -1.72 7.91 5.10
CA GLN A 43 -0.63 8.37 5.96
C GLN A 43 0.57 7.43 5.88
N LEU A 44 0.35 6.11 5.94
CA LEU A 44 1.42 5.13 5.80
C LEU A 44 2.10 5.20 4.44
N ILE A 45 1.34 5.38 3.36
CA ILE A 45 1.89 5.55 2.02
C ILE A 45 2.84 6.75 2.02
N SER A 46 2.38 7.91 2.50
CA SER A 46 3.22 9.12 2.60
C SER A 46 4.47 8.88 3.44
N GLU A 47 4.33 8.30 4.63
CA GLU A 47 5.46 8.01 5.52
C GLU A 47 6.47 7.04 4.89
N ILE A 48 6.00 5.96 4.25
CA ILE A 48 6.88 4.98 3.59
C ILE A 48 7.66 5.69 2.50
N PHE A 49 6.98 6.46 1.69
CA PHE A 49 7.59 7.19 0.60
C PHE A 49 8.60 8.24 1.12
N GLU A 50 8.32 8.95 2.20
CA GLU A 50 9.24 9.93 2.80
C GLU A 50 10.48 9.27 3.43
N ASN A 51 10.30 8.13 4.12
CA ASN A 51 11.39 7.43 4.79
C ASN A 51 12.21 6.56 3.83
N GLU A 52 11.54 5.87 2.90
CA GLU A 52 12.13 4.91 1.98
C GLU A 52 12.24 5.49 0.57
N ASN A 53 13.27 6.30 0.35
CA ASN A 53 13.57 6.90 -0.96
C ASN A 53 13.94 5.86 -2.03
N ASN A 54 14.26 4.63 -1.63
CA ASN A 54 14.55 3.52 -2.55
C ASN A 54 13.27 2.86 -3.10
N VAL A 55 12.10 3.13 -2.50
CA VAL A 55 10.81 2.60 -2.95
C VAL A 55 10.31 3.45 -4.11
N GLU A 56 10.26 2.86 -5.29
CA GLU A 56 9.73 3.49 -6.49
C GLU A 56 8.21 3.46 -6.51
N TYR A 57 7.62 2.32 -6.16
CA TYR A 57 6.17 2.15 -6.08
C TYR A 57 5.78 1.15 -5.00
N LEU A 58 4.55 1.28 -4.51
CA LEU A 58 3.95 0.39 -3.52
C LEU A 58 2.86 -0.45 -4.18
N HIS A 59 2.75 -1.71 -3.79
CA HIS A 59 1.58 -2.54 -4.06
C HIS A 59 0.79 -2.71 -2.78
N ALA A 60 -0.48 -2.31 -2.81
CA ALA A 60 -1.42 -2.70 -1.79
C ALA A 60 -1.96 -4.09 -2.11
N ARG A 61 -1.87 -4.97 -1.11
CA ARG A 61 -2.38 -6.33 -1.17
C ARG A 61 -3.27 -6.61 0.04
N ASN A 62 -4.26 -7.47 -0.15
CA ASN A 62 -4.99 -8.05 0.97
C ASN A 62 -4.09 -9.13 1.60
N SER A 63 -3.79 -9.01 2.90
CA SER A 63 -2.93 -9.93 3.65
C SER A 63 -3.57 -11.30 3.87
N GLU A 64 -4.90 -11.39 3.92
CA GLU A 64 -5.63 -12.65 4.11
C GLU A 64 -5.87 -13.38 2.79
N ALA A 65 -6.35 -12.66 1.78
CA ALA A 65 -6.61 -13.26 0.47
C ALA A 65 -5.35 -13.35 -0.42
N CYS A 66 -4.24 -12.73 0.00
CA CYS A 66 -3.01 -12.54 -0.78
C CYS A 66 -3.27 -11.92 -2.18
N CYS A 67 -4.39 -11.20 -2.34
CA CYS A 67 -4.81 -10.61 -3.60
C CYS A 67 -4.17 -9.23 -3.79
N PHE A 68 -3.75 -8.95 -5.03
CA PHE A 68 -3.38 -7.60 -5.44
C PHE A 68 -4.62 -6.72 -5.50
N ILE A 69 -4.53 -5.52 -4.89
CA ILE A 69 -5.62 -4.54 -4.86
C ILE A 69 -5.31 -3.41 -5.84
N CYS A 70 -4.19 -2.72 -5.62
CA CYS A 70 -3.77 -1.61 -6.46
C CYS A 70 -2.25 -1.36 -6.39
N LYS A 71 -1.75 -0.66 -7.40
CA LYS A 71 -0.41 -0.10 -7.44
C LYS A 71 -0.50 1.38 -7.08
N ILE A 72 0.39 1.82 -6.21
CA ILE A 72 0.50 3.17 -5.70
C ILE A 72 1.87 3.67 -6.17
N GLU A 73 1.86 4.72 -6.98
CA GLU A 73 3.06 5.37 -7.50
C GLU A 73 3.01 6.86 -7.20
N ARG A 74 4.18 7.47 -7.01
CA ARG A 74 4.30 8.93 -6.90
C ARG A 74 4.25 9.52 -8.31
N ILE A 75 3.39 10.52 -8.53
CA ILE A 75 3.30 11.31 -9.78
C ILE A 75 4.06 12.62 -9.60
#